data_AF-A0A7Y5RZ64-F1
#
_entry.id   AF-A0A7Y5RZ64-F1
#
_cell.length_a   1.000
_cell.length_b   1.000
_cell.length_c   1.000
_cell.angle_alpha   90.00
_cell.angle_beta   90.00
_cell.angle_gamma   90.00
#
_symmetry.space_group_name_H-M   'P 1'
#
loop_
_entity.id
_entity.type
_entity.pdbx_description
1 polymer ?
#
loop_
_entity_poly.entity_id
_entity_poly.type
_entity_poly.pdbx_seq_one_letter_code
_entity_poly.pdbx_strand_id
1 'polypeptide(L)'
;LPQPWSAAVARAWLKHAHAAARADAAGQELTDHTWPESLLIAAAAIPAECLDEAAAAWDPAAASDWRQQHLRRQIERFLDIIALRRRLIREIPLGA
;
A
#
# COMPACT_ATOMS: atom_id res chain seq x y z
N LEU A 1 9.95 9.25 -14.23
CA LEU A 1 9.30 8.64 -13.04
C LEU A 1 10.40 8.10 -12.13
N PRO A 2 10.28 8.18 -10.79
CA PRO A 2 11.24 7.52 -9.91
C PRO A 2 11.35 6.04 -10.30
N GLN A 3 12.56 5.48 -10.24
CA GLN A 3 12.73 4.06 -10.55
C GLN A 3 11.85 3.22 -9.61
N PRO A 4 11.14 2.21 -10.13
CA PRO A 4 10.44 1.29 -9.27
C PRO A 4 11.45 0.58 -8.36
N TRP A 5 11.02 0.27 -7.14
CA TRP A 5 11.77 -0.57 -6.23
C TRP A 5 12.03 -1.93 -6.87
N SER A 6 13.09 -2.60 -6.44
CA SER A 6 13.23 -4.02 -6.72
C SER A 6 12.07 -4.79 -6.09
N ALA A 7 11.68 -5.91 -6.70
CA ALA A 7 10.62 -6.77 -6.16
C ALA A 7 10.91 -7.21 -4.71
N ALA A 8 12.17 -7.47 -4.38
CA ALA A 8 12.59 -7.82 -3.03
C ALA A 8 12.26 -6.70 -2.01
N VAL A 9 12.58 -5.44 -2.34
CA VAL A 9 12.28 -4.29 -1.49
C VAL A 9 10.77 -4.08 -1.38
N ALA A 10 10.03 -4.17 -2.49
CA ALA A 10 8.59 -4.01 -2.51
C ALA A 10 7.88 -5.05 -1.64
N ARG A 11 8.24 -6.34 -1.77
CA ARG A 11 7.67 -7.43 -0.96
C ARG A 11 7.99 -7.28 0.52
N ALA A 12 9.23 -6.93 0.87
CA ALA A 12 9.63 -6.69 2.24
C ALA A 12 8.83 -5.54 2.86
N TRP A 13 8.67 -4.44 2.11
CA TRP A 13 7.87 -3.29 2.53
C TRP A 13 6.40 -3.65 2.70
N LEU A 14 5.78 -4.33 1.72
CA LEU A 14 4.38 -4.77 1.78
C LEU A 14 4.13 -5.67 3.00
N LYS A 15 5.03 -6.62 3.27
CA LYS A 15 4.95 -7.48 4.46
C LYS A 15 4.93 -6.65 5.75
N HIS A 16 5.79 -5.63 5.84
CA HIS A 16 5.84 -4.75 7.01
C HIS A 16 4.57 -3.89 7.13
N ALA A 17 4.12 -3.28 6.03
CA ALA A 17 2.94 -2.44 6.00
C ALA A 17 1.67 -3.21 6.38
N HIS A 18 1.51 -4.46 5.90
CA HIS A 18 0.40 -5.33 6.32
C HIS A 18 0.49 -5.72 7.80
N ALA A 19 1.69 -5.96 8.32
CA ALA A 19 1.86 -6.23 9.75
C ALA A 19 1.50 -5.01 10.60
N ALA A 20 1.92 -3.81 10.18
CA ALA A 20 1.59 -2.56 10.84
C ALA A 20 0.08 -2.27 10.80
N ALA A 21 -0.56 -2.45 9.65
CA ALA A 21 -2.02 -2.28 9.51
C ALA A 21 -2.80 -3.21 10.45
N ARG A 22 -2.39 -4.48 10.57
CA ARG A 22 -3.01 -5.44 11.50
C ARG A 22 -2.77 -5.10 12.96
N ALA A 23 -1.58 -4.65 13.32
CA ALA A 23 -1.27 -4.19 14.66
C ALA A 23 -2.13 -2.98 15.05
N ASP A 24 -2.28 -2.04 14.13
CA ASP A 24 -3.16 -0.87 14.29
C ASP A 24 -4.63 -1.27 14.48
N ALA A 25 -5.11 -2.22 13.68
CA ALA A 25 -6.45 -2.80 13.79
C ALA A 25 -6.71 -3.51 15.11
N ALA A 26 -5.67 -4.12 15.69
CA ALA A 26 -5.71 -4.73 17.02
C ALA A 26 -5.63 -3.70 18.16
N GLY A 27 -5.56 -2.40 17.87
CA GLY A 27 -5.43 -1.34 18.87
C GLY A 27 -4.04 -1.27 19.51
N GLN A 28 -3.03 -1.87 18.89
CA GLN A 28 -1.65 -1.78 19.37
C GLN A 28 -1.11 -0.38 19.08
N GLU A 29 -0.49 0.22 20.09
CA GLU A 29 0.18 1.50 19.95
C GLU A 29 1.47 1.29 19.13
N LEU A 30 1.46 1.78 17.89
CA LEU A 30 2.64 1.77 17.04
C LEU A 30 3.52 2.96 17.42
N THR A 31 4.80 2.72 17.71
CA THR A 31 5.78 3.77 18.03
C THR A 31 6.11 4.66 16.84
N ASP A 32 5.88 4.18 15.62
CA ASP A 32 6.06 4.94 14.39
C ASP A 32 4.71 5.22 13.73
N HIS A 33 4.36 6.50 13.65
CA HIS A 33 3.13 7.00 13.03
C HIS A 33 3.33 7.50 11.61
N THR A 34 4.56 7.44 11.05
CA THR A 34 4.89 8.00 9.74
C THR A 34 4.72 7.03 8.58
N TRP A 35 4.51 5.75 8.90
CA TRP A 35 4.34 4.71 7.89
C TRP A 35 3.07 4.89 7.03
N PRO A 36 1.92 5.41 7.53
CA PRO A 36 0.75 5.63 6.69
C PRO A 36 1.02 6.65 5.56
N GLU A 37 1.85 7.65 5.80
CA GLU A 37 2.27 8.62 4.78
C GLU A 37 3.16 7.98 3.71
N SER A 38 3.91 6.93 4.07
CA SER A 38 4.75 6.20 3.13
C SER A 38 3.96 5.37 2.11
N LEU A 39 2.68 5.10 2.36
CA LEU A 39 1.80 4.35 1.44
C LEU A 39 1.75 4.99 0.04
N LEU A 40 1.62 6.31 -0.04
CA LEU A 40 1.53 7.00 -1.33
C LEU A 40 2.84 6.93 -2.13
N ILE A 41 3.99 7.00 -1.43
CA ILE A 41 5.31 6.84 -2.06
C ILE A 41 5.47 5.40 -2.57
N ALA A 42 5.10 4.42 -1.75
CA ALA A 42 5.13 3.02 -2.11
C ALA A 42 4.21 2.71 -3.31
N ALA A 43 3.02 3.32 -3.37
CA ALA A 43 2.07 3.14 -4.46
C ALA A 43 2.66 3.48 -5.83
N ALA A 44 3.57 4.46 -5.90
CA ALA A 44 4.28 4.83 -7.11
C ALA A 44 5.52 3.96 -7.36
N ALA A 45 6.17 3.47 -6.30
CA ALA A 45 7.45 2.77 -6.38
C ALA A 45 7.33 1.24 -6.53
N ILE A 46 6.22 0.61 -6.14
CA ILE A 46 6.05 -0.85 -6.25
C ILE A 46 6.15 -1.28 -7.73
N PRO A 47 6.96 -2.29 -8.10
CA PRO A 47 7.08 -2.75 -9.48
C PRO A 47 5.81 -3.47 -9.94
N ALA A 48 5.60 -3.53 -11.26
CA ALA A 48 4.39 -4.10 -11.87
C ALA A 48 4.08 -5.53 -11.41
N GLU A 49 5.12 -6.37 -11.31
CA GLU A 49 5.04 -7.76 -10.86
C GLU A 49 4.56 -7.94 -9.42
N CYS A 50 4.63 -6.88 -8.59
CA CYS A 50 4.19 -6.90 -7.20
C CYS A 50 2.83 -6.21 -6.99
N LEU A 51 2.17 -5.72 -8.04
CA LEU A 51 0.90 -4.99 -7.90
C LEU A 51 -0.26 -5.89 -7.42
N ASP A 52 -0.26 -7.16 -7.79
CA ASP A 52 -1.27 -8.11 -7.30
C ASP A 52 -1.07 -8.40 -5.81
N GLU A 53 0.19 -8.51 -5.35
CA GLU A 53 0.52 -8.63 -3.93
C GLU A 53 0.13 -7.36 -3.16
N ALA A 54 0.36 -6.17 -3.74
CA ALA A 54 -0.02 -4.89 -3.16
C ALA A 54 -1.54 -4.71 -3.02
N ALA A 55 -2.30 -5.28 -3.95
CA ALA A 55 -3.76 -5.26 -3.95
C ALA A 55 -4.39 -6.35 -3.07
N ALA A 56 -3.59 -7.15 -2.37
CA ALA A 56 -4.08 -8.15 -1.42
C ALA A 56 -4.94 -7.49 -0.33
N ALA A 57 -5.79 -8.27 0.34
CA ALA A 57 -6.70 -7.74 1.34
C ALA A 57 -5.95 -6.98 2.45
N TRP A 58 -6.33 -5.72 2.64
CA TRP A 58 -5.96 -4.92 3.81
C TRP A 58 -7.07 -5.06 4.84
N ASP A 59 -6.69 -5.16 6.11
CA ASP A 59 -7.62 -5.21 7.24
C ASP A 59 -7.54 -3.87 8.00
N PRO A 60 -8.13 -2.79 7.46
CA PRO A 60 -8.14 -1.52 8.17
C PRO A 60 -9.02 -1.65 9.41
N ALA A 61 -8.52 -1.17 10.55
CA ALA A 61 -9.25 -1.13 11.81
C ALA A 61 -10.69 -0.63 11.65
N ALA A 62 -11.62 -1.15 12.46
CA ALA A 62 -12.91 -0.50 12.66
C ALA A 62 -12.63 0.92 13.19
N ALA A 63 -12.91 1.92 12.37
CA ALA A 63 -12.40 3.28 12.57
C ALA A 63 -13.07 3.97 13.77
N SER A 64 -12.51 3.73 14.96
CA SER A 64 -13.02 4.22 16.24
C SER A 64 -12.44 5.58 16.62
N ASP A 65 -11.24 5.91 16.12
CA ASP A 65 -10.55 7.17 16.36
C ASP A 65 -10.07 7.85 15.05
N TRP A 66 -9.59 9.10 15.17
CA TRP A 66 -9.14 9.90 14.02
C TRP A 66 -7.95 9.27 13.28
N ARG A 67 -7.11 8.51 14.01
CA ARG A 67 -5.87 7.90 13.50
C ARG A 67 -6.20 6.71 12.63
N GLN A 68 -7.09 5.84 13.09
CA GLN A 68 -7.64 4.73 12.32
C GLN A 68 -8.40 5.22 11.09
N GLN A 69 -9.15 6.31 11.20
CA GLN A 69 -9.78 6.96 10.05
C GLN A 69 -8.75 7.54 9.06
N HIS A 70 -7.64 8.10 9.55
CA HIS A 70 -6.55 8.56 8.70
C HIS A 70 -5.89 7.40 7.96
N LEU A 71 -5.50 6.35 8.67
CA LEU A 71 -4.88 5.17 8.08
C LEU A 71 -5.79 4.53 7.03
N ARG A 72 -7.08 4.37 7.33
CA ARG A 72 -8.07 3.86 6.39
C ARG A 72 -8.07 4.67 5.09
N ARG A 73 -8.08 6.00 5.17
CA ARG A 73 -8.02 6.87 3.99
C ARG A 73 -6.72 6.72 3.20
N GLN A 74 -5.59 6.50 3.86
CA GLN A 74 -4.31 6.25 3.17
C GLN A 74 -4.31 4.89 2.46
N ILE A 75 -4.85 3.85 3.09
CA ILE A 75 -5.00 2.52 2.48
C ILE A 75 -5.94 2.57 1.29
N GLU A 76 -7.09 3.25 1.41
CA GLU A 76 -8.03 3.44 0.29
C GLU A 76 -7.35 4.14 -0.89
N ARG A 77 -6.65 5.25 -0.66
CA ARG A 77 -5.88 5.96 -1.70
C ARG A 77 -4.78 5.10 -2.32
N PHE A 78 -4.08 4.33 -1.49
CA PHE A 78 -3.06 3.38 -1.96
C PHE A 78 -3.69 2.36 -2.92
N LEU A 79 -4.80 1.74 -2.53
CA LEU A 79 -5.50 0.75 -3.34
C LEU A 79 -6.05 1.34 -4.64
N ASP A 80 -6.55 2.58 -4.63
CA ASP A 80 -6.99 3.29 -5.83
C ASP A 80 -5.83 3.46 -6.83
N ILE A 81 -4.65 3.86 -6.36
CA ILE A 81 -3.46 4.00 -7.19
C ILE A 81 -3.01 2.63 -7.73
N ILE A 82 -2.97 1.60 -6.89
CA ILE A 82 -2.60 0.24 -7.32
C ILE A 82 -3.59 -0.29 -8.38
N ALA A 83 -4.90 -0.08 -8.19
CA ALA A 83 -5.92 -0.47 -9.15
C ALA A 83 -5.76 0.26 -10.49
N LEU A 84 -5.52 1.57 -10.45
CA LEU A 84 -5.23 2.37 -11.64
C LEU A 84 -3.99 1.84 -12.38
N ARG A 85 -2.90 1.55 -11.66
CA ARG A 85 -1.67 1.02 -12.26
C ARG A 85 -1.88 -0.36 -12.89
N ARG A 86 -2.60 -1.26 -12.23
CA ARG A 86 -2.97 -2.58 -12.78
C ARG A 86 -3.78 -2.43 -14.07
N ARG A 87 -4.72 -1.49 -14.08
CA ARG A 87 -5.53 -1.17 -15.27
C ARG A 87 -4.66 -0.64 -16.42
N LEU A 88 -3.78 0.33 -16.14
CA LEU A 88 -2.87 0.90 -17.15
C LEU A 88 -1.98 -0.16 -17.80
N ILE A 89 -1.43 -1.09 -17.02
CA ILE A 89 -0.59 -2.18 -17.54
C ILE A 89 -1.39 -3.13 -18.44
N ARG A 90 -2.67 -3.37 -18.13
CA ARG A 90 -3.55 -4.24 -18.93
C ARG A 90 -4.05 -3.57 -20.20
N GLU A 91 -4.38 -2.29 -20.13
CA GLU A 91 -5.04 -1.55 -21.21
C GLU A 91 -4.06 -0.88 -22.18
N ILE A 92 -2.82 -0.60 -21.75
CA ILE A 92 -1.79 -0.02 -22.59
C ILE A 92 -0.80 -1.13 -22.95
N PRO A 93 -1.01 -1.84 -24.08
CA PRO A 93 0.03 -2.69 -24.63
C PRO A 93 1.19 -1.75 -24.99
N LEU A 94 2.26 -1.80 -24.21
CA LEU A 94 3.54 -1.24 -24.61
C LEU A 94 3.93 -2.01 -25.87
N GLY A 95 3.84 -1.34 -27.02
CA GLY A 95 4.06 -1.93 -28.33
C GLY A 95 5.32 -2.79 -28.35
N ALA A 96 5.19 -3.99 -28.92
CA ALA A 96 6.26 -4.95 -29.17
C ALA A 96 7.37 -4.35 -30.04
#